data_AF-A0A7R8WFH4-F1
#
_entry.id   AF-A0A7R8WFH4-F1
#
_cell.length_a   1.000
_cell.length_b   1.000
_cell.length_c   1.000
_cell.angle_alpha   90.00
_cell.angle_beta   90.00
_cell.angle_gamma   90.00
#
_symmetry.space_group_name_H-M   'P 1'
#
loop_
_entity.id
_entity.type
_entity.pdbx_description
1 polymer ?
#
loop_
_entity_poly.entity_id
_entity_poly.type
_entity_poly.pdbx_seq_one_letter_code
_entity_poly.pdbx_strand_id
1 'polypeptide(L)'
;MDLMEMTLEEYIRRRNEGYLKKQSPDLSSEDRRTAMGIFWQLCWAVHEVHDRGLIHRDLKPSNVLLCRGGKLGLFEGPYSVRLSDFGLSTRLVDEFGAGMYKTVGCGTASYAAPEQLKGRQGSTSKGAKYGKEVDVYSLGLIAVELRVPMSISERLRVFDGLRSPEVRIPEEVEKSLDKDKLEDLRRALSLEPTERPAALEFGLSSLYQDLEKLNFLQRFFVS
;
A
#
# COMPACT_ATOMS: atom_id res chain seq x y z
N MET A 1 -10.54 -27.36 -6.85
CA MET A 1 -9.18 -27.03 -6.38
C MET A 1 -9.37 -25.83 -5.49
N ASP A 2 -9.33 -26.02 -4.17
CA ASP A 2 -9.58 -24.94 -3.21
C ASP A 2 -8.57 -23.82 -3.43
N LEU A 3 -9.05 -22.68 -3.90
CA LEU A 3 -8.30 -21.44 -3.88
C LEU A 3 -8.08 -21.10 -2.41
N MET A 4 -6.94 -21.50 -1.84
CA MET A 4 -6.52 -20.96 -0.55
C MET A 4 -6.23 -19.48 -0.76
N GLU A 5 -7.19 -18.65 -0.40
CA GLU A 5 -7.06 -17.21 -0.31
C GLU A 5 -6.47 -16.88 1.07
N MET A 6 -5.40 -16.09 1.10
CA MET A 6 -4.87 -15.51 2.34
C MET A 6 -4.86 -13.99 2.22
N THR A 7 -4.94 -13.28 3.33
CA THR A 7 -4.77 -11.82 3.30
C THR A 7 -3.29 -11.46 3.14
N LEU A 8 -3.01 -10.25 2.66
CA LEU A 8 -1.67 -9.69 2.64
C LEU A 8 -1.10 -9.57 4.06
N GLU A 9 -1.95 -9.30 5.06
CA GLU A 9 -1.58 -9.30 6.47
C GLU A 9 -1.02 -10.66 6.91
N GLU A 10 -1.72 -11.74 6.56
CA GLU A 10 -1.29 -13.10 6.87
C GLU A 10 0.01 -13.48 6.15
N TYR A 11 0.18 -13.04 4.90
CA TYR A 11 1.44 -13.20 4.16
C TYR A 11 2.61 -12.48 4.85
N ILE A 12 2.44 -11.19 5.19
CA ILE A 12 3.46 -10.38 5.86
C ILE A 12 3.84 -11.02 7.20
N ARG A 13 2.85 -11.46 7.99
CA ARG A 13 3.07 -12.12 9.27
C ARG A 13 3.91 -13.39 9.13
N ARG A 14 3.50 -14.31 8.25
CA ARG A 14 4.23 -15.58 8.00
C ARG A 14 5.65 -15.34 7.51
N ARG A 15 5.83 -14.39 6.60
CA ARG A 15 7.15 -14.00 6.09
C ARG A 15 8.02 -13.49 7.24
N ASN A 16 7.53 -12.51 8.00
CA ASN A 16 8.31 -11.88 9.08
C ASN A 16 8.70 -12.90 10.17
N GLU A 17 7.83 -13.86 10.51
CA GLU A 17 8.18 -14.95 11.44
C GLU A 17 9.43 -15.73 11.01
N GLY A 18 9.60 -15.97 9.72
CA GLY A 18 10.78 -16.64 9.18
C GLY A 18 12.07 -15.83 9.36
N TYR A 19 12.02 -14.53 9.10
CA TYR A 19 13.17 -13.62 9.19
C TYR A 19 13.55 -13.31 10.64
N LEU A 20 12.55 -13.07 11.50
CA LEU A 20 12.77 -12.79 12.93
C LEU A 20 13.39 -13.99 13.66
N LYS A 21 12.97 -15.23 13.34
CA LYS A 21 13.58 -16.45 13.90
C LYS A 21 15.03 -16.64 13.46
N LYS A 22 15.35 -16.25 12.23
CA LYS A 22 16.71 -16.35 11.66
C LYS A 22 17.60 -15.17 12.01
N GLN A 23 17.06 -14.12 12.65
CA GLN A 23 17.71 -12.83 12.86
C GLN A 23 18.29 -12.24 11.57
N SER A 24 17.57 -12.44 10.46
CA SER A 24 17.97 -11.94 9.14
C SER A 24 17.24 -10.61 8.88
N PRO A 25 17.98 -9.49 8.72
CA PRO A 25 17.37 -8.17 8.60
C PRO A 25 16.79 -7.90 7.21
N ASP A 26 17.35 -8.53 6.17
CA ASP A 26 17.03 -8.24 4.78
C ASP A 26 16.20 -9.35 4.13
N LEU A 27 15.22 -8.96 3.31
CA LEU A 27 14.51 -9.91 2.44
C LEU A 27 15.46 -10.54 1.42
N SER A 28 15.30 -11.85 1.23
CA SER A 28 15.85 -12.58 0.10
C SER A 28 15.39 -11.95 -1.23
N SER A 29 16.17 -12.13 -2.30
CA SER A 29 15.81 -11.62 -3.63
C SER A 29 14.48 -12.17 -4.13
N GLU A 30 14.12 -13.41 -3.77
CA GLU A 30 12.86 -14.04 -4.15
C GLU A 30 11.65 -13.47 -3.39
N ASP A 31 11.79 -13.28 -2.07
CA ASP A 31 10.75 -12.66 -1.27
C ASP A 31 10.55 -11.19 -1.64
N ARG A 32 11.64 -10.47 -1.93
CA ARG A 32 11.60 -9.09 -2.42
C ARG A 32 10.82 -9.01 -3.74
N ARG A 33 11.16 -9.85 -4.72
CA ARG A 33 10.46 -9.91 -6.00
C ARG A 33 8.97 -10.21 -5.83
N THR A 34 8.65 -11.17 -4.97
CA THR A 34 7.26 -11.54 -4.68
C THR A 34 6.50 -10.37 -4.05
N ALA A 35 7.09 -9.72 -3.05
CA ALA A 35 6.50 -8.59 -2.36
C ALA A 35 6.26 -7.40 -3.30
N MET A 36 7.22 -7.09 -4.19
CA MET A 36 7.07 -5.99 -5.17
C MET A 36 6.08 -6.33 -6.27
N GLY A 37 5.99 -7.60 -6.68
CA GLY A 37 4.94 -8.09 -7.55
C GLY A 37 3.53 -7.94 -6.98
N ILE A 38 3.37 -8.23 -5.69
CA ILE A 38 2.11 -7.98 -4.97
C ILE A 38 1.83 -6.48 -4.91
N PHE A 39 2.81 -5.67 -4.54
CA PHE A 39 2.65 -4.22 -4.41
C PHE A 39 2.22 -3.55 -5.72
N TRP A 40 2.81 -3.98 -6.84
CA TRP A 40 2.42 -3.51 -8.17
C TRP A 40 0.97 -3.82 -8.50
N GLN A 41 0.57 -5.08 -8.34
CA GLN A 41 -0.81 -5.50 -8.60
C GLN A 41 -1.79 -4.75 -7.69
N LEU A 42 -1.39 -4.44 -6.46
CA LEU A 42 -2.17 -3.63 -5.54
C LEU A 42 -2.34 -2.19 -6.04
N CYS A 43 -1.26 -1.54 -6.49
CA CYS A 43 -1.31 -0.20 -7.09
C CYS A 43 -2.21 -0.16 -8.34
N TRP A 44 -2.12 -1.19 -9.19
CA TRP A 44 -2.99 -1.35 -10.34
C TRP A 44 -4.47 -1.51 -9.94
N ALA A 45 -4.77 -2.38 -8.96
CA ALA A 45 -6.13 -2.57 -8.47
C ALA A 45 -6.71 -1.29 -7.86
N VAL A 46 -5.92 -0.51 -7.14
CA VAL A 46 -6.34 0.80 -6.60
C VAL A 46 -6.55 1.81 -7.73
N HIS A 47 -5.70 1.82 -8.75
CA HIS A 47 -5.90 2.66 -9.93
C HIS A 47 -7.23 2.37 -10.63
N GLU A 48 -7.58 1.10 -10.84
CA GLU A 48 -8.87 0.69 -11.41
C GLU A 48 -10.08 1.15 -10.57
N VAL A 49 -9.94 1.15 -9.24
CA VAL A 49 -10.96 1.70 -8.33
C VAL A 49 -11.08 3.21 -8.54
N HIS A 50 -9.96 3.93 -8.60
CA HIS A 50 -9.92 5.38 -8.80
C HIS A 50 -10.45 5.81 -10.17
N ASP A 51 -10.15 5.06 -11.23
CA ASP A 51 -10.60 5.33 -12.61
C ASP A 51 -12.12 5.20 -12.74
N ARG A 52 -12.73 4.32 -11.95
CA ARG A 52 -14.20 4.20 -11.81
C ARG A 52 -14.82 5.27 -10.91
N GLY A 53 -14.02 6.25 -10.47
CA GLY A 53 -14.44 7.31 -9.58
C GLY A 53 -14.79 6.83 -8.18
N LEU A 54 -14.21 5.73 -7.71
CA LEU A 54 -14.37 5.22 -6.34
C LEU A 54 -13.11 5.48 -5.51
N ILE A 55 -13.26 5.54 -4.20
CA ILE A 55 -12.15 5.60 -3.22
C ILE A 55 -12.33 4.42 -2.26
N HIS A 56 -11.26 3.69 -1.94
CA HIS A 56 -11.32 2.54 -1.04
C HIS A 56 -11.47 2.97 0.43
N ARG A 57 -10.68 3.95 0.89
CA ARG A 57 -10.69 4.61 2.22
C ARG A 57 -10.27 3.76 3.41
N ASP A 58 -10.29 2.43 3.29
CA ASP A 58 -9.80 1.50 4.32
C ASP A 58 -8.73 0.55 3.77
N LEU A 59 -7.80 1.09 2.98
CA LEU A 59 -6.75 0.27 2.39
C LEU A 59 -5.76 -0.17 3.48
N LYS A 60 -5.67 -1.48 3.70
CA LYS A 60 -4.80 -2.12 4.70
C LYS A 60 -4.54 -3.57 4.28
N PRO A 61 -3.46 -4.22 4.76
CA PRO A 61 -3.14 -5.59 4.36
C PRO A 61 -4.23 -6.64 4.65
N SER A 62 -5.07 -6.46 5.66
CA SER A 62 -6.20 -7.36 5.91
C SER A 62 -7.32 -7.26 4.86
N ASN A 63 -7.39 -6.16 4.12
CA ASN A 63 -8.38 -5.93 3.04
C ASN A 63 -7.82 -6.29 1.65
N VAL A 64 -6.62 -6.84 1.57
CA VAL A 64 -5.97 -7.26 0.33
C VAL A 64 -5.89 -8.78 0.32
N LEU A 65 -6.57 -9.43 -0.62
CA LEU A 65 -6.56 -10.88 -0.78
C LEU A 65 -5.50 -11.31 -1.78
N LEU A 66 -4.76 -12.37 -1.42
CA LEU A 66 -3.79 -13.05 -2.25
C LEU A 66 -4.35 -14.43 -2.63
N CYS A 67 -4.69 -14.60 -3.91
CA CYS A 67 -5.10 -15.88 -4.46
C CYS A 67 -3.88 -16.59 -5.04
N ARG A 68 -3.73 -17.90 -4.80
CA ARG A 68 -2.64 -18.68 -5.41
C ARG A 68 -2.74 -18.67 -6.93
N GLY A 69 -1.59 -18.46 -7.57
CA GLY A 69 -1.50 -18.32 -9.01
C GLY A 69 -1.99 -16.95 -9.45
N GLY A 70 -1.26 -16.37 -10.39
CA GLY A 70 -1.59 -15.04 -10.87
C GLY A 70 -0.69 -14.64 -12.01
N LYS A 71 -1.32 -14.17 -13.08
CA LYS A 71 -0.66 -13.42 -14.14
C LYS A 71 -1.44 -12.11 -14.30
N LEU A 72 -0.85 -11.00 -13.86
CA LEU A 72 -1.37 -9.68 -14.18
C LEU A 72 -0.42 -9.03 -15.18
N GLY A 73 -0.86 -8.92 -16.42
CA GLY A 73 0.01 -8.53 -17.53
C GLY A 73 1.14 -9.55 -17.77
N LEU A 74 2.38 -9.10 -17.67
CA LEU A 74 3.59 -9.93 -17.86
C LEU A 74 4.25 -10.37 -16.54
N PHE A 75 3.71 -9.97 -15.37
CA PHE A 75 4.20 -10.46 -14.08
C PHE A 75 3.55 -11.81 -13.78
N GLU A 76 4.35 -12.87 -13.87
CA GLU A 76 3.99 -14.20 -13.42
C GLU A 76 4.59 -14.42 -12.03
N GLY A 77 3.71 -14.58 -11.05
CA GLY A 77 4.11 -14.71 -9.65
C GLY A 77 3.22 -15.71 -8.91
N PRO A 78 3.59 -16.04 -7.67
CA PRO A 78 2.85 -17.03 -6.88
C PRO A 78 1.44 -16.55 -6.49
N TYR A 79 1.14 -15.25 -6.62
CA TYR A 79 -0.11 -14.64 -6.16
C TYR A 79 -0.73 -13.68 -7.18
N SER A 80 -2.05 -13.71 -7.28
CA SER A 80 -2.87 -12.62 -7.81
C SER A 80 -3.49 -11.80 -6.68
N VAL A 81 -3.54 -10.48 -6.86
CA VAL A 81 -4.06 -9.54 -5.85
C VAL A 81 -5.52 -9.16 -6.13
N ARG A 82 -6.35 -9.16 -5.09
CA ARG A 82 -7.72 -8.62 -5.13
C ARG A 82 -7.96 -7.70 -3.94
N LEU A 83 -8.62 -6.57 -4.19
CA LEU A 83 -9.14 -5.72 -3.13
C LEU A 83 -10.45 -6.31 -2.58
N SER A 84 -10.65 -6.18 -1.27
CA SER A 84 -11.85 -6.63 -0.56
C SER A 84 -12.29 -5.55 0.43
N ASP A 85 -13.49 -5.73 1.00
CA ASP A 85 -14.06 -4.83 2.01
C ASP A 85 -14.16 -3.35 1.58
N PHE A 86 -15.08 -3.13 0.64
CA PHE A 86 -15.50 -1.80 0.19
C PHE A 86 -16.49 -1.15 1.17
N GLY A 87 -16.57 -1.60 2.43
CA GLY A 87 -17.55 -1.13 3.42
C GLY A 87 -17.45 0.37 3.76
N LEU A 88 -16.30 0.99 3.50
CA LEU A 88 -16.08 2.44 3.63
C LEU A 88 -15.90 3.16 2.29
N SER A 89 -16.08 2.45 1.17
CA SER A 89 -15.91 3.04 -0.16
C SER A 89 -17.02 4.03 -0.50
N THR A 90 -16.71 5.01 -1.35
CA THR A 90 -17.70 5.97 -1.85
C THR A 90 -17.33 6.45 -3.25
N ARG A 91 -18.27 7.07 -3.96
CA ARG A 91 -18.03 7.73 -5.24
C ARG A 91 -17.48 9.14 -5.05
N LEU A 92 -16.62 9.58 -5.97
CA LEU A 92 -16.07 10.94 -6.02
C LEU A 92 -17.15 12.03 -6.15
N VAL A 93 -18.31 11.69 -6.72
CA VAL A 93 -19.43 12.63 -6.98
C VAL A 93 -20.46 12.70 -5.86
N ASP A 94 -20.40 11.80 -4.88
CA ASP A 94 -21.33 11.82 -3.76
C ASP A 94 -20.81 12.85 -2.73
N GLU A 95 -21.29 14.10 -2.85
CA GLU A 95 -21.45 14.93 -1.66
C GLU A 95 -22.45 14.24 -0.72
N PHE A 96 -22.25 14.35 0.60
CA PHE A 96 -22.98 13.71 1.71
C PHE A 96 -22.45 12.30 2.06
N GLY A 97 -22.13 11.96 3.31
CA GLY A 97 -22.75 12.36 4.58
C GLY A 97 -23.41 11.11 5.18
N ALA A 98 -23.04 10.76 6.42
CA ALA A 98 -23.59 9.64 7.22
C ALA A 98 -23.16 8.20 6.84
N GLY A 99 -21.90 7.86 7.14
CA GLY A 99 -21.45 6.46 7.27
C GLY A 99 -20.14 6.26 8.06
N MET A 100 -19.48 7.35 8.47
CA MET A 100 -18.07 7.41 8.87
C MET A 100 -17.73 6.91 10.28
N TYR A 101 -18.62 6.18 10.96
CA TYR A 101 -18.41 5.81 12.36
C TYR A 101 -18.76 4.34 12.62
N LYS A 102 -18.02 3.43 11.98
CA LYS A 102 -17.88 2.10 12.55
C LYS A 102 -16.43 1.85 12.91
N THR A 103 -16.24 1.53 14.19
CA THR A 103 -15.09 0.87 14.82
C THR A 103 -13.94 1.78 15.27
N VAL A 104 -14.12 2.40 16.45
CA VAL A 104 -13.03 2.84 17.32
C VAL A 104 -12.53 1.62 18.08
N GLY A 105 -11.34 1.13 17.73
CA GLY A 105 -10.64 0.05 18.42
C GLY A 105 -9.14 0.23 18.24
N CYS A 106 -8.39 0.08 19.33
CA CYS A 106 -6.93 0.15 19.37
C CYS A 106 -6.31 -0.79 18.33
N GLY A 107 -5.95 -0.27 17.14
CA GLY A 107 -5.31 -0.99 16.04
C GLY A 107 -5.78 -0.59 14.64
N THR A 108 -7.04 -0.14 14.49
CA THR A 108 -7.75 -0.14 13.20
C THR A 108 -7.39 1.02 12.24
N ALA A 109 -6.65 2.04 12.68
CA ALA A 109 -6.30 3.20 11.85
C ALA A 109 -4.83 3.24 11.40
N SER A 110 -4.10 2.13 11.57
CA SER A 110 -2.65 2.04 11.33
C SER A 110 -2.20 2.36 9.90
N TYR A 111 -3.12 2.40 8.93
CA TYR A 111 -2.84 2.74 7.53
C TYR A 111 -3.58 4.00 7.05
N ALA A 112 -4.39 4.61 7.90
CA ALA A 112 -5.19 5.77 7.53
C ALA A 112 -4.30 7.01 7.36
N ALA A 113 -4.64 7.83 6.37
CA ALA A 113 -3.98 9.09 6.11
C ALA A 113 -4.23 10.11 7.25
N PRO A 114 -3.30 11.06 7.50
CA PRO A 114 -3.42 12.03 8.59
C PRO A 114 -4.75 12.80 8.58
N GLU A 115 -5.25 13.18 7.41
CA GLU A 115 -6.52 13.87 7.22
C GLU A 115 -7.74 12.99 7.56
N GLN A 116 -7.65 11.67 7.36
CA GLN A 116 -8.69 10.74 7.80
C GLN A 116 -8.73 10.63 9.32
N LEU A 117 -7.58 10.72 9.99
CA LEU A 117 -7.48 10.70 11.45
C LEU A 117 -8.01 11.99 12.08
N LYS A 118 -7.69 13.15 11.49
CA LYS A 118 -8.20 14.46 11.93
C LYS A 118 -9.73 14.53 11.83
N GLY A 119 -10.31 14.02 10.73
CA GLY A 119 -11.76 13.96 10.54
C GLY A 119 -12.50 13.04 11.53
N ARG A 120 -11.81 12.11 12.19
CA ARG A 120 -12.39 11.20 13.20
C ARG A 120 -12.46 11.83 14.60
N GLN A 121 -11.69 12.88 14.88
CA GLN A 121 -11.59 13.49 16.22
C GLN A 121 -12.57 14.68 16.44
N GLY A 122 -13.33 15.10 15.44
CA GLY A 122 -14.30 16.20 15.53
C GLY A 122 -15.76 15.75 15.32
N SER A 123 -16.57 15.81 16.38
CA SER A 123 -18.03 15.61 16.34
C SER A 123 -18.78 16.80 15.74
N THR A 124 -18.54 17.09 14.46
CA THR A 124 -19.43 17.99 13.70
C THR A 124 -19.74 17.37 12.35
N SER A 125 -21.02 17.27 12.05
CA SER A 125 -21.70 16.55 10.96
C SER A 125 -21.36 16.99 9.52
N LYS A 126 -20.19 17.60 9.28
CA LYS A 126 -19.67 17.90 7.94
C LYS A 126 -18.46 17.01 7.69
N GLY A 127 -18.69 15.91 6.96
CA GLY A 127 -17.65 14.94 6.63
C GLY A 127 -16.43 15.62 6.04
N ALA A 128 -15.25 15.31 6.57
CA ALA A 128 -14.00 15.76 5.99
C ALA A 128 -13.94 15.29 4.52
N LYS A 129 -13.87 16.22 3.57
CA LYS A 129 -13.69 15.91 2.15
C LYS A 129 -12.25 15.44 1.96
N TYR A 130 -12.05 14.13 1.81
CA TYR A 130 -10.78 13.55 1.41
C TYR A 130 -10.99 12.69 0.16
N GLY A 131 -10.06 12.80 -0.79
CA GLY A 131 -10.12 12.21 -2.12
C GLY A 131 -9.36 10.88 -2.23
N LYS A 132 -8.99 10.52 -3.47
CA LYS A 132 -8.26 9.28 -3.80
C LYS A 132 -6.86 9.19 -3.18
N GLU A 133 -6.33 10.33 -2.75
CA GLU A 133 -5.00 10.53 -2.16
C GLU A 133 -4.85 9.78 -0.83
N VAL A 134 -5.95 9.47 -0.14
CA VAL A 134 -5.90 8.68 1.11
C VAL A 134 -5.45 7.25 0.86
N ASP A 135 -5.86 6.65 -0.26
CA ASP A 135 -5.46 5.30 -0.63
C ASP A 135 -3.97 5.26 -1.00
N VAL A 136 -3.45 6.33 -1.62
CA VAL A 136 -2.03 6.47 -1.96
C VAL A 136 -1.15 6.54 -0.70
N TYR A 137 -1.61 7.24 0.33
CA TYR A 137 -0.93 7.26 1.62
C TYR A 137 -0.85 5.85 2.24
N SER A 138 -1.97 5.12 2.22
CA SER A 138 -2.00 3.72 2.67
C SER A 138 -1.08 2.83 1.84
N LEU A 139 -1.02 3.01 0.51
CA LEU A 139 -0.06 2.33 -0.35
C LEU A 139 1.38 2.62 0.07
N GLY A 140 1.73 3.86 0.42
CA GLY A 140 3.06 4.22 0.90
C GLY A 140 3.48 3.44 2.15
N LEU A 141 2.57 3.30 3.12
CA LEU A 141 2.82 2.52 4.34
C LEU A 141 2.99 1.02 4.03
N ILE A 142 2.13 0.48 3.16
CA ILE A 142 2.22 -0.92 2.70
C ILE A 142 3.53 -1.17 1.94
N ALA A 143 3.99 -0.20 1.13
CA ALA A 143 5.22 -0.29 0.36
C ALA A 143 6.46 -0.49 1.25
N VAL A 144 6.53 0.21 2.39
CA VAL A 144 7.61 0.08 3.37
C VAL A 144 7.51 -1.26 4.11
N GLU A 145 6.32 -1.62 4.57
CA GLU A 145 6.10 -2.87 5.29
C GLU A 145 6.41 -4.12 4.44
N LEU A 146 6.18 -4.04 3.13
CA LEU A 146 6.54 -5.09 2.19
C LEU A 146 8.05 -5.18 1.93
N ARG A 147 8.83 -4.15 2.23
CA ARG A 147 10.29 -4.16 2.02
C ARG A 147 11.10 -4.62 3.24
N VAL A 148 10.57 -4.45 4.44
CA VAL A 148 11.31 -4.72 5.68
C VAL A 148 10.59 -5.76 6.55
N PRO A 149 11.24 -6.88 6.91
CA PRO A 149 10.77 -7.74 7.97
C PRO A 149 10.82 -7.01 9.31
N MET A 150 9.69 -6.92 10.00
CA MET A 150 9.60 -6.18 11.27
C MET A 150 8.80 -6.96 12.30
N SER A 151 9.22 -6.88 13.56
CA SER A 151 8.38 -7.18 14.72
C SER A 151 7.27 -6.13 14.87
N ILE A 152 6.27 -6.43 15.70
CA ILE A 152 5.18 -5.49 16.00
C ILE A 152 5.73 -4.17 16.55
N SER A 153 6.71 -4.24 17.47
CA SER A 153 7.30 -3.06 18.10
C SER A 153 8.12 -2.21 17.13
N GLU A 154 8.86 -2.84 16.21
CA GLU A 154 9.59 -2.13 15.15
C GLU A 154 8.62 -1.48 14.17
N ARG A 155 7.59 -2.21 13.74
CA ARG A 155 6.56 -1.70 12.84
C ARG A 155 5.92 -0.44 13.41
N LEU A 156 5.59 -0.39 14.70
CA LEU A 156 5.05 0.80 15.35
C LEU A 156 6.01 2.00 15.26
N ARG A 157 7.29 1.80 15.62
CA ARG A 157 8.30 2.88 15.53
C ARG A 157 8.52 3.37 14.11
N VAL A 158 8.59 2.46 13.14
CA VAL A 158 8.72 2.80 11.73
C VAL A 158 7.50 3.59 11.27
N PHE A 159 6.30 3.15 11.60
CA PHE A 159 5.05 3.81 11.23
C PHE A 159 4.89 5.19 11.86
N ASP A 160 5.42 5.41 13.07
CA ASP A 160 5.50 6.74 13.68
C ASP A 160 6.51 7.63 12.95
N GLY A 161 7.67 7.08 12.57
CA GLY A 161 8.67 7.78 11.76
C GLY A 161 8.15 8.21 10.40
N LEU A 162 7.46 7.33 9.68
CA LEU A 162 6.84 7.62 8.38
C LEU A 162 5.73 8.68 8.47
N ARG A 163 5.11 8.85 9.64
CA ARG A 163 4.10 9.89 9.90
C ARG A 163 4.67 11.24 10.30
N SER A 164 5.96 11.30 10.61
CA SER A 164 6.60 12.58 10.94
C SER A 164 6.64 13.51 9.72
N PRO A 165 6.73 14.84 9.92
CA PRO A 165 6.89 15.79 8.82
C PRO A 165 8.09 15.51 7.91
N GLU A 166 9.14 14.88 8.45
CA GLU A 166 10.33 14.52 7.68
C GLU A 166 10.19 13.18 6.91
N VAL A 167 9.11 12.44 7.12
CA VAL A 167 8.89 11.07 6.60
C VAL A 167 10.13 10.20 6.81
N ARG A 168 10.42 9.81 8.05
CA ARG A 168 11.65 9.04 8.36
C ARG A 168 11.54 7.62 7.80
N ILE A 169 12.16 7.40 6.65
CA ILE A 169 12.22 6.11 5.95
C ILE A 169 13.28 5.24 6.65
N PRO A 170 13.02 3.94 6.91
CA PRO A 170 14.02 3.02 7.46
C PRO A 170 15.26 2.90 6.56
N GLU A 171 16.44 2.80 7.18
CA GLU A 171 17.73 2.73 6.47
C GLU A 171 17.78 1.57 5.47
N GLU A 172 17.16 0.44 5.80
CA GLU A 172 17.05 -0.74 4.93
C GLU A 172 16.30 -0.41 3.62
N VAL A 173 15.26 0.42 3.71
CA VAL A 173 14.51 0.89 2.54
C VAL A 173 15.32 1.91 1.76
N GLU A 174 15.97 2.85 2.45
CA GLU A 174 16.84 3.87 1.82
C GLU A 174 17.97 3.25 1.02
N LYS A 175 18.59 2.18 1.51
CA LYS A 175 19.64 1.44 0.79
C LYS A 175 19.10 0.62 -0.38
N SER A 176 17.81 0.28 -0.37
CA SER A 176 17.19 -0.60 -1.37
C SER A 176 16.62 0.14 -2.58
N LEU A 177 16.54 1.47 -2.53
CA LEU A 177 15.91 2.31 -3.54
C LEU A 177 16.87 3.39 -4.02
N ASP A 178 16.76 3.78 -5.28
CA ASP A 178 17.42 5.00 -5.76
C ASP A 178 16.69 6.26 -5.33
N LYS A 179 17.33 7.40 -5.57
CA LYS A 179 16.87 8.71 -5.13
C LYS A 179 15.44 9.02 -5.62
N ASP A 180 15.14 8.71 -6.87
CA ASP A 180 13.83 9.02 -7.46
C ASP A 180 12.72 8.19 -6.82
N LYS A 181 12.97 6.90 -6.58
CA LYS A 181 12.03 6.02 -5.87
C LYS A 181 11.81 6.42 -4.41
N LEU A 182 12.86 6.90 -3.75
CA LEU A 182 12.74 7.43 -2.39
C LEU A 182 11.89 8.70 -2.38
N GLU A 183 12.07 9.58 -3.35
CA GLU A 183 11.26 10.78 -3.49
C GLU A 183 9.79 10.44 -3.74
N ASP A 184 9.48 9.48 -4.61
CA ASP A 184 8.11 9.05 -4.84
C ASP A 184 7.47 8.43 -3.59
N LEU A 185 8.24 7.65 -2.81
CA LEU A 185 7.78 7.12 -1.53
C LEU A 185 7.51 8.25 -0.51
N ARG A 186 8.36 9.29 -0.47
CA ARG A 186 8.14 10.48 0.37
C ARG A 186 6.87 11.21 -0.06
N ARG A 187 6.69 11.44 -1.36
CA ARG A 187 5.49 12.08 -1.91
C ARG A 187 4.24 11.27 -1.61
N ALA A 188 4.26 9.95 -1.77
CA ALA A 188 3.13 9.09 -1.41
C ALA A 188 2.75 9.19 0.08
N LEU A 189 3.74 9.39 0.96
CA LEU A 189 3.59 9.56 2.40
C LEU A 189 3.47 11.03 2.85
N SER A 190 3.32 11.99 1.92
CA SER A 190 3.22 13.40 2.28
C SER A 190 1.99 13.67 3.16
N LEU A 191 2.18 14.56 4.14
CA LEU A 191 1.10 15.09 4.96
C LEU A 191 0.12 15.94 4.15
N GLU A 192 0.58 16.53 3.03
CA GLU A 192 -0.21 17.30 2.09
C GLU A 192 -0.77 16.36 0.99
N PRO A 193 -2.09 16.09 0.95
CA PRO A 193 -2.65 15.09 0.04
C PRO A 193 -2.38 15.39 -1.44
N THR A 194 -2.34 16.67 -1.80
CA THR A 194 -2.12 17.13 -3.19
C THR A 194 -0.73 16.86 -3.73
N GLU A 195 0.26 16.56 -2.88
CA GLU A 195 1.62 16.21 -3.32
C GLU A 195 1.74 14.75 -3.73
N ARG A 196 0.79 13.91 -3.29
CA ARG A 196 0.81 12.47 -3.49
C ARG A 196 0.57 12.13 -4.97
N PRO A 197 1.38 11.24 -5.58
CA PRO A 197 1.21 10.83 -6.97
C PRO A 197 -0.07 9.99 -7.17
N ALA A 198 -0.43 9.72 -8.42
CA ALA A 198 -1.48 8.74 -8.68
C ALA A 198 -1.02 7.32 -8.30
N ALA A 199 -1.95 6.44 -7.92
CA ALA A 199 -1.62 5.07 -7.51
C ALA A 199 -0.80 4.29 -8.56
N LEU A 200 -1.14 4.44 -9.84
CA LEU A 200 -0.41 3.79 -10.93
C LEU A 200 1.00 4.36 -11.11
N GLU A 201 1.15 5.68 -11.03
CA GLU A 201 2.45 6.37 -11.12
C GLU A 201 3.38 5.89 -9.99
N PHE A 202 2.87 5.83 -8.76
CA PHE A 202 3.60 5.33 -7.62
C PHE A 202 4.00 3.86 -7.76
N GLY A 203 3.08 3.02 -8.27
CA GLY A 203 3.36 1.62 -8.54
C GLY A 203 4.51 1.44 -9.56
N LEU A 204 4.50 2.22 -10.65
CA LEU A 204 5.45 2.10 -11.74
C LEU A 204 6.86 2.46 -11.31
N SER A 205 7.02 3.55 -10.55
CA SER A 205 8.33 3.97 -10.07
C SER A 205 8.92 2.98 -9.07
N SER A 206 8.07 2.41 -8.21
CA SER A 206 8.49 1.44 -7.17
C SER A 206 9.05 0.11 -7.70
N LEU A 207 8.79 -0.24 -8.98
CA LEU A 207 9.19 -1.50 -9.62
C LEU A 207 10.48 -1.41 -10.47
N TYR A 208 10.88 -0.20 -10.85
CA TYR A 208 11.65 -0.02 -12.08
C TYR A 208 13.05 -0.68 -12.07
N GLN A 209 13.66 -0.90 -10.90
CA GLN A 209 14.95 -1.60 -10.78
C GLN A 209 14.87 -3.11 -11.07
N ASP A 210 13.74 -3.75 -10.77
CA ASP A 210 13.58 -5.20 -10.96
C ASP A 210 13.16 -5.56 -12.41
N LEU A 211 12.65 -4.57 -13.16
CA LEU A 211 12.06 -4.77 -14.49
C LEU A 211 12.94 -4.36 -15.66
N GLU A 212 14.01 -3.57 -15.50
CA GLU A 212 14.94 -3.25 -16.60
C GLU A 212 15.59 -4.49 -17.26
N LYS A 213 15.61 -5.64 -16.56
CA LYS A 213 16.09 -6.91 -17.12
C LYS A 213 15.08 -7.60 -18.05
N LEU A 214 13.85 -7.10 -18.12
CA LEU A 214 12.79 -7.60 -18.98
C LEU A 214 12.38 -6.44 -19.89
N ASN A 215 12.31 -6.61 -21.20
CA ASN A 215 11.86 -5.58 -22.16
C ASN A 215 10.40 -5.15 -21.89
N PHE A 216 10.19 -4.40 -20.81
CA PHE A 216 8.93 -4.18 -20.11
C PHE A 216 8.14 -3.03 -20.74
N LEU A 217 8.82 -1.98 -21.21
CA LEU A 217 8.16 -0.78 -21.74
C LEU A 217 7.88 -0.78 -23.24
N GLN A 218 8.60 -1.57 -24.04
CA GLN A 218 8.38 -1.61 -25.49
C GLN A 218 7.00 -2.17 -25.89
N ARG A 219 6.27 -2.81 -24.96
CA ARG A 219 4.99 -3.48 -25.24
C ARG A 219 3.75 -2.75 -24.71
N PHE A 220 3.91 -1.70 -23.91
CA PHE A 220 2.78 -0.94 -23.34
C PHE A 220 2.54 0.43 -24.01
N PHE A 221 3.53 0.96 -24.74
CA PHE A 221 3.44 2.28 -25.41
C PHE A 221 3.47 2.21 -26.95
N VAL A 222 3.43 1.01 -27.55
CA VAL A 222 3.29 0.84 -29.01
C VAL A 222 2.09 -0.05 -29.29
N SER A 223 0.91 0.55 -29.29
CA SER A 223 -0.28 0.10 -30.01
C SER A 223 -1.15 1.29 -30.34
#